data_AF-A0A2V7J0J4-F1
#
_entry.id   AF-A0A2V7J0J4-F1
#
_cell.length_a   1.000
_cell.length_b   1.000
_cell.length_c   1.000
_cell.angle_alpha   90.00
_cell.angle_beta   90.00
_cell.angle_gamma   90.00
#
_symmetry.space_group_name_H-M   'P 1'
#
loop_
_entity.id
_entity.type
_entity.pdbx_description
1 polymer ?
#
loop_
_entity_poly.entity_id
_entity_poly.type
_entity_poly.pdbx_seq_one_letter_code
_entity_poly.pdbx_strand_id
1 'polypeptide(L)'
;MRRLLAVFLAATLLAGGPAPLAAGAPALLHRQQAEGRVIGRVVDARTSAPLSSARVYIVGTQIGVLTNADGRYELLGVAAGTHEVRAQRIGYHISTQNVDVPSSGAATADFGLGEEALALEQVVVTGTSSQARRREVGNSITQINLASVAEPTKSVETLLQARVPGMTVDFGGATIGQGATIRVRGNVSLSQSNQPLVYVDGVRQSVNNYPRNVSQGGSTFNAAQVEASPLADIDPDDIERVEVIKGAAAATLYGTEAAAGVIQIFTKHGTAGKTA
;
A
#
# COMPACT_ATOMS: atom_id res chain seq x y z
N MET A 1 87.15 -3.42 48.09
CA MET A 1 86.74 -2.11 47.56
C MET A 1 85.27 -2.18 47.17
N ARG A 2 84.43 -1.28 47.72
CA ARG A 2 83.12 -0.73 47.26
C ARG A 2 82.12 -1.71 46.60
N ARG A 3 80.81 -1.72 46.83
CA ARG A 3 79.76 -0.95 47.53
C ARG A 3 78.46 -1.70 47.17
N LEU A 4 77.45 -1.80 48.04
CA LEU A 4 76.01 -2.02 47.75
C LEU A 4 75.34 -2.38 49.10
N LEU A 5 74.09 -2.12 49.46
CA LEU A 5 72.99 -1.24 49.04
C LEU A 5 71.84 -1.55 50.03
N ALA A 6 71.07 -0.53 50.42
CA ALA A 6 69.65 -0.56 50.83
C ALA A 6 69.21 -1.35 52.09
N VAL A 7 68.10 -1.10 52.80
CA VAL A 7 67.03 -0.07 53.00
C VAL A 7 66.16 -0.61 54.17
N PHE A 8 65.28 0.21 54.76
CA PHE A 8 64.25 -0.02 55.82
C PHE A 8 64.73 0.22 57.27
N LEU A 9 64.02 0.89 58.17
CA LEU A 9 62.57 0.94 58.42
C LEU A 9 62.20 2.14 59.34
N ALA A 10 61.02 2.73 59.09
CA ALA A 10 60.04 3.39 59.98
C ALA A 10 60.43 4.17 61.26
N ALA A 11 59.85 5.37 61.45
CA ALA A 11 58.63 5.58 62.28
C ALA A 11 58.42 7.07 62.69
N THR A 12 57.22 7.60 62.35
CA THR A 12 56.32 8.51 63.12
C THR A 12 56.87 9.82 63.75
N LEU A 13 56.22 10.99 63.64
CA LEU A 13 54.93 11.31 64.28
C LEU A 13 54.39 12.71 63.85
N LEU A 14 53.06 12.78 63.65
CA LEU A 14 52.08 13.84 63.98
C LEU A 14 52.01 15.24 63.31
N ALA A 15 50.78 15.49 62.80
CA ALA A 15 49.89 16.63 63.06
C ALA A 15 49.72 17.73 61.98
N GLY A 16 48.52 17.73 61.36
CA GLY A 16 47.95 18.84 60.58
C GLY A 16 46.65 18.41 59.90
N GLY A 17 45.50 18.87 60.39
CA GLY A 17 44.16 18.30 60.14
C GLY A 17 43.59 18.40 58.72
N PRO A 18 42.45 17.72 58.45
CA PRO A 18 41.84 17.74 57.13
C PRO A 18 41.02 19.02 56.91
N ALA A 19 41.35 19.76 55.86
CA ALA A 19 40.49 20.78 55.28
C ALA A 19 39.27 20.10 54.61
N PRO A 20 38.04 20.61 54.78
CA PRO A 20 36.93 20.11 53.99
C PRO A 20 37.08 20.65 52.55
N LEU A 21 37.33 19.74 51.62
CA LEU A 21 37.15 19.97 50.20
C LEU A 21 35.67 20.28 49.96
N ALA A 22 35.35 21.56 49.79
CA ALA A 22 34.07 22.00 49.25
C ALA A 22 33.99 21.53 47.80
N ALA A 23 33.33 20.41 47.57
CA ALA A 23 32.97 19.93 46.26
C ALA A 23 32.02 20.94 45.60
N GLY A 24 32.54 21.69 44.61
CA GLY A 24 31.71 22.46 43.69
C GLY A 24 30.83 21.49 42.91
N ALA A 25 29.54 21.43 43.24
CA ALA A 25 28.56 20.81 42.39
C ALA A 25 28.54 21.55 41.04
N PRO A 26 28.61 20.87 39.89
CA PRO A 26 28.34 21.52 38.63
C PRO A 26 26.87 21.95 38.66
N ALA A 27 26.65 23.27 38.71
CA ALA A 27 25.34 23.84 38.45
C ALA A 27 24.92 23.36 37.05
N LEU A 28 23.97 22.42 37.00
CA LEU A 28 23.27 22.06 35.79
C LEU A 28 22.51 23.32 35.36
N LEU A 29 23.16 24.13 34.53
CA LEU A 29 22.54 25.14 33.68
C LEU A 29 21.49 24.41 32.85
N HIS A 30 20.28 24.36 33.37
CA HIS A 30 19.09 24.16 32.55
C HIS A 30 19.09 25.36 31.61
N ARG A 31 19.60 25.17 30.39
CA ARG A 31 19.22 26.05 29.28
C ARG A 31 17.70 26.03 29.30
N GLN A 32 17.07 27.12 29.75
CA GLN A 32 15.69 27.40 29.36
C GLN A 32 15.74 27.43 27.84
N GLN A 33 15.39 26.31 27.21
CA GLN A 33 15.12 26.32 25.78
C GLN A 33 14.05 27.38 25.62
N ALA A 34 14.29 28.30 24.70
CA ALA A 34 13.38 29.36 24.40
C ALA A 34 12.13 28.69 23.82
N GLU A 35 11.14 28.45 24.69
CA GLU A 35 9.91 27.76 24.38
C GLU A 35 8.92 28.78 23.85
N GLY A 36 8.79 28.84 22.54
CA GLY A 36 7.71 29.53 21.87
C GLY A 36 6.39 28.76 22.02
N ARG A 37 5.29 29.45 21.72
CA ARG A 37 3.97 28.82 21.59
C ARG A 37 3.43 28.99 20.18
N VAL A 38 2.61 28.05 19.74
CA VAL A 38 1.87 28.16 18.48
C VAL A 38 0.38 28.16 18.81
N ILE A 39 -0.30 29.22 18.42
CA ILE A 39 -1.75 29.39 18.63
C ILE A 39 -2.45 29.47 17.28
N GLY A 40 -3.72 29.14 17.26
CA GLY A 40 -4.50 29.28 16.04
C GLY A 40 -5.87 28.63 16.13
N ARG A 41 -6.54 28.59 14.98
CA ARG A 41 -7.86 27.97 14.84
C ARG A 41 -7.88 27.00 13.67
N VAL A 42 -8.60 25.89 13.85
CA VAL A 42 -8.91 24.91 12.82
C VAL A 42 -10.38 25.03 12.45
N VAL A 43 -10.64 25.24 11.16
CA VAL A 43 -11.98 25.41 10.60
C VAL A 43 -12.19 24.50 9.40
N ASP A 44 -13.44 24.23 9.08
CA ASP A 44 -13.84 23.57 7.85
C ASP A 44 -13.61 24.51 6.66
N ALA A 45 -12.86 24.07 5.65
CA ALA A 45 -12.51 24.91 4.51
C ALA A 45 -13.72 25.33 3.65
N ARG A 46 -14.84 24.59 3.71
CA ARG A 46 -16.04 24.84 2.92
C ARG A 46 -17.08 25.64 3.71
N THR A 47 -17.32 25.26 4.96
CA THR A 47 -18.39 25.85 5.78
C THR A 47 -17.88 26.92 6.74
N SER A 48 -16.55 27.06 6.91
CA SER A 48 -15.92 27.91 7.94
C SER A 48 -16.36 27.57 9.38
N ALA A 49 -17.00 26.42 9.59
CA ALA A 49 -17.40 25.96 10.90
C ALA A 49 -16.16 25.59 11.72
N PRO A 50 -16.13 25.89 13.04
CA PRO A 50 -15.04 25.45 13.91
C PRO A 50 -14.97 23.92 13.95
N LEU A 51 -13.75 23.38 13.82
CA LEU A 51 -13.52 21.95 13.92
C LEU A 51 -12.99 21.60 15.30
N SER A 52 -13.85 21.04 16.14
CA SER A 52 -13.44 20.44 17.42
C SER A 52 -12.77 19.08 17.22
N SER A 53 -11.92 18.69 18.18
CA SER A 53 -11.26 17.39 18.19
C SER A 53 -10.36 17.09 16.97
N ALA A 54 -9.99 18.12 16.20
CA ALA A 54 -8.89 18.05 15.25
C ALA A 54 -7.56 18.01 16.02
N ARG A 55 -6.66 17.11 15.64
CA ARG A 55 -5.33 16.97 16.22
C ARG A 55 -4.36 17.88 15.48
N VAL A 56 -3.70 18.76 16.21
CA VAL A 56 -2.64 19.64 15.70
C VAL A 56 -1.33 19.27 16.36
N TYR A 57 -0.28 19.04 15.59
CA TYR A 57 1.00 18.59 16.10
C TYR A 57 2.17 19.02 15.21
N ILE A 58 3.37 19.02 15.77
CA ILE A 58 4.59 19.35 15.04
C ILE A 58 5.25 18.06 14.54
N VAL A 59 5.52 18.00 13.23
CA VAL A 59 6.15 16.84 12.59
C VAL A 59 7.54 16.62 13.18
N GLY A 60 7.84 15.36 13.53
CA GLY A 60 9.13 14.99 14.12
C GLY A 60 9.24 15.21 15.64
N THR A 61 8.19 15.71 16.30
CA THR A 61 8.17 15.87 17.76
C THR A 61 6.96 15.16 18.39
N GLN A 62 6.96 15.02 19.72
CA GLN A 62 5.80 14.54 20.47
C GLN A 62 4.83 15.66 20.87
N ILE A 63 5.08 16.90 20.44
CA ILE A 63 4.28 18.07 20.79
C ILE A 63 3.03 18.09 19.91
N GLY A 64 1.87 17.92 20.53
CA GLY A 64 0.58 17.97 19.86
C GLY A 64 -0.58 18.11 20.82
N VAL A 65 -1.67 18.71 20.35
CA VAL A 65 -2.87 19.02 21.13
C VAL A 65 -4.13 18.75 20.29
N LEU A 66 -5.27 18.58 20.97
CA LEU A 66 -6.58 18.55 20.33
C LEU A 66 -7.21 19.94 20.40
N THR A 67 -7.88 20.34 19.33
CA THR A 67 -8.68 21.56 19.29
C THR A 67 -9.91 21.46 20.19
N ASN A 68 -10.26 22.60 20.80
CA ASN A 68 -11.45 22.72 21.65
C ASN A 68 -12.75 22.91 20.82
N ALA A 69 -13.89 23.10 21.49
CA ALA A 69 -15.20 23.26 20.83
C ALA A 69 -15.25 24.42 19.82
N ASP A 70 -14.48 25.48 20.06
CA ASP A 70 -14.37 26.65 19.17
C ASP A 70 -13.34 26.47 18.04
N GLY A 71 -12.72 25.30 17.95
CA GLY A 71 -11.67 24.97 16.98
C GLY A 71 -10.30 25.58 17.30
N ARG A 72 -10.12 26.20 18.46
CA ARG A 72 -8.85 26.82 18.87
C ARG A 72 -7.90 25.78 19.44
N TYR A 73 -6.60 26.01 19.26
CA TYR A 73 -5.55 25.20 19.84
C TYR A 73 -4.37 26.06 20.32
N GLU A 74 -3.60 25.50 21.26
CA GLU A 74 -2.37 26.10 21.77
C GLU A 74 -1.33 24.99 21.98
N LEU A 75 -0.21 25.11 21.28
CA LEU A 75 0.97 24.27 21.46
C LEU A 75 1.99 25.02 22.31
N LEU A 76 2.37 24.44 23.43
CA LEU A 76 3.37 24.97 24.36
C LEU A 76 4.69 24.21 24.19
N GLY A 77 5.80 24.82 24.58
CA GLY A 77 7.09 24.14 24.63
C GLY A 77 7.77 23.96 23.27
N VAL A 78 7.45 24.80 22.28
CA VAL A 78 7.97 24.65 20.92
C VAL A 78 9.32 25.37 20.80
N ALA A 79 10.37 24.66 20.39
CA ALA A 79 11.68 25.27 20.18
C ALA A 79 11.64 26.36 19.10
N ALA A 80 12.44 27.42 19.24
CA ALA A 80 12.55 28.45 18.22
C ALA A 80 13.03 27.89 16.86
N GLY A 81 12.41 28.33 15.76
CA GLY A 81 12.77 27.92 14.40
C GLY A 81 11.57 27.61 13.51
N THR A 82 11.83 27.27 12.25
CA THR A 82 10.81 26.83 11.29
C THR A 82 10.41 25.39 11.59
N HIS A 83 9.13 25.19 11.92
CA HIS A 83 8.57 23.86 12.17
C HIS A 83 7.43 23.56 11.22
N GLU A 84 7.35 22.30 10.79
CA GLU A 84 6.19 21.82 10.04
C GLU A 84 5.08 21.45 11.03
N VAL A 85 3.99 22.22 11.01
CA VAL A 85 2.80 21.99 11.83
C VAL A 85 1.73 21.33 10.97
N ARG A 86 1.14 20.26 11.48
CA ARG A 86 0.14 19.47 10.78
C ARG A 86 -1.16 19.41 11.57
N ALA A 87 -2.26 19.69 10.90
CA ALA A 87 -3.62 19.55 11.42
C ALA A 87 -4.33 18.41 10.70
N GLN A 88 -4.91 17.49 11.48
CA GLN A 88 -5.66 16.35 10.93
C GLN A 88 -6.91 16.05 11.76
N ARG A 89 -7.96 15.61 11.07
CA ARG A 89 -9.20 15.13 11.66
C ARG A 89 -9.73 13.99 10.80
N ILE A 90 -10.34 12.99 11.43
CA ILE A 90 -11.00 11.89 10.71
C ILE A 90 -12.11 12.48 9.82
N GLY A 91 -12.13 12.12 8.54
CA GLY A 91 -13.07 12.65 7.55
C GLY A 91 -12.61 13.93 6.85
N TYR A 92 -11.36 14.36 7.07
CA TYR A 92 -10.80 15.57 6.51
C TYR A 92 -9.40 15.34 5.94
N HIS A 93 -9.06 16.08 4.88
CA HIS A 93 -7.72 16.08 4.32
C HIS A 93 -6.72 16.67 5.33
N ILE A 94 -5.54 16.07 5.41
CA ILE A 94 -4.48 16.53 6.30
C ILE A 94 -3.88 17.84 5.77
N SER A 95 -3.91 18.89 6.57
CA SER A 95 -3.30 20.18 6.20
C SER A 95 -1.95 20.35 6.89
N THR A 96 -0.94 20.75 6.13
CA THR A 96 0.44 20.95 6.58
C THR A 96 0.83 22.40 6.31
N GLN A 97 1.45 23.06 7.28
CA GLN A 97 1.96 24.42 7.14
C GLN A 97 3.28 24.59 7.88
N ASN A 98 4.23 25.27 7.25
CA ASN A 98 5.47 25.68 7.90
C ASN A 98 5.20 26.94 8.73
N VAL A 99 5.57 26.91 10.00
CA VAL A 99 5.36 28.00 10.96
C VAL A 99 6.71 28.36 11.57
N ASP A 100 7.09 29.63 11.42
CA ASP A 100 8.27 30.18 12.07
C ASP A 100 7.95 30.55 13.52
N VAL A 101 8.46 29.75 14.46
CA VAL A 101 8.22 29.94 15.88
C VAL A 101 9.29 30.86 16.47
N PRO A 102 8.92 32.01 17.07
CA PRO A 102 9.87 32.91 17.67
C PRO A 102 10.47 32.31 18.95
N SER A 103 11.66 32.79 19.34
CA SER A 103 12.31 32.37 20.59
C SER A 103 11.56 32.75 21.86
N SER A 104 10.65 33.72 21.77
CA SER A 104 9.69 34.03 22.82
C SER A 104 8.42 34.60 22.20
N GLY A 105 7.26 34.25 22.75
CA GLY A 105 5.97 34.69 22.24
C GLY A 105 5.22 33.63 21.44
N ALA A 106 4.19 34.07 20.72
CA ALA A 106 3.26 33.20 20.01
C ALA A 106 3.38 33.36 18.49
N ALA A 107 3.56 32.25 17.77
CA ALA A 107 3.28 32.20 16.34
C ALA A 107 1.79 31.89 16.13
N THR A 108 1.18 32.50 15.11
CA THR A 108 -0.22 32.23 14.75
C THR A 108 -0.27 31.39 13.48
N ALA A 109 -1.03 30.31 13.48
CA ALA A 109 -1.26 29.49 12.30
C ALA A 109 -2.71 29.01 12.26
N ASP A 110 -3.46 29.39 11.24
CA ASP A 110 -4.84 28.96 11.06
C ASP A 110 -4.92 27.90 9.98
N PHE A 111 -5.69 26.84 10.24
CA PHE A 111 -5.84 25.70 9.34
C PHE A 111 -7.27 25.58 8.84
N GLY A 112 -7.42 25.57 7.51
CA GLY A 112 -8.64 25.12 6.85
C GLY A 112 -8.52 23.65 6.46
N LEU A 113 -9.34 22.77 7.04
CA LEU A 113 -9.41 21.37 6.63
C LEU A 113 -10.54 21.18 5.63
N GLY A 114 -10.22 20.70 4.43
CA GLY A 114 -11.24 20.27 3.47
C GLY A 114 -11.79 18.91 3.89
N GLU A 115 -13.11 18.74 3.85
CA GLU A 115 -13.71 17.40 3.99
C GLU A 115 -13.15 16.50 2.89
N GLU A 116 -12.49 15.43 3.31
CA GLU A 116 -12.09 14.35 2.45
C GLU A 116 -12.93 13.18 2.90
N ALA A 117 -13.94 12.85 2.08
CA ALA A 117 -14.66 11.61 2.28
C ALA A 117 -13.61 10.52 2.35
N LEU A 118 -13.42 9.95 3.54
CA LEU A 118 -12.61 8.75 3.72
C LEU A 118 -13.27 7.71 2.83
N ALA A 119 -12.77 7.61 1.60
CA ALA A 119 -12.89 6.40 0.83
C ALA A 119 -12.12 5.40 1.66
N LEU A 120 -12.85 4.71 2.54
CA LEU A 120 -12.38 3.49 3.15
C LEU A 120 -12.01 2.64 1.95
N GLU A 121 -10.72 2.55 1.64
CA GLU A 121 -10.22 1.51 0.76
C GLU A 121 -10.73 0.23 1.39
N GLN A 122 -11.71 -0.38 0.73
CA GLN A 122 -12.23 -1.66 1.14
C GLN A 122 -11.03 -2.59 1.07
N VAL A 123 -10.48 -2.91 2.24
CA VAL A 123 -9.54 -4.01 2.38
C VAL A 123 -10.35 -5.26 2.09
N VAL A 124 -10.48 -5.60 0.81
CA VAL A 124 -10.77 -6.96 0.43
C VAL A 124 -9.54 -7.73 0.84
N VAL A 125 -9.72 -8.66 1.77
CA VAL A 125 -8.74 -9.68 2.07
C VAL A 125 -8.62 -10.55 0.83
N THR A 126 -7.86 -10.08 -0.16
CA THR A 126 -7.28 -10.95 -1.16
C THR A 126 -6.09 -11.59 -0.47
N GLY A 127 -6.24 -12.87 -0.14
CA GLY A 127 -5.12 -13.70 0.28
C GLY A 127 -4.13 -13.79 -0.87
N THR A 128 -3.23 -12.80 -0.98
CA THR A 128 -1.82 -12.88 -1.41
C THR A 128 -1.28 -11.47 -1.67
N SER A 129 -0.38 -11.08 -0.78
CA SER A 129 0.70 -10.08 -0.87
C SER A 129 0.67 -8.99 -1.95
N SER A 130 0.72 -7.75 -1.44
CA SER A 130 1.37 -6.56 -2.00
C SER A 130 0.79 -5.93 -3.27
N GLN A 131 0.20 -4.75 -3.11
CA GLN A 131 0.11 -3.76 -4.19
C GLN A 131 1.52 -3.36 -4.62
N ALA A 132 2.02 -3.93 -5.71
CA ALA A 132 3.27 -3.51 -6.31
C ALA A 132 3.02 -2.28 -7.19
N ARG A 133 3.68 -1.15 -6.89
CA ARG A 133 3.69 0.01 -7.78
C ARG A 133 4.31 -0.41 -9.12
N ARG A 134 3.67 -0.03 -10.23
CA ARG A 134 4.03 -0.37 -11.63
C ARG A 134 5.51 -0.15 -11.99
N ARG A 135 6.22 0.69 -11.23
CA ARG A 135 7.64 1.05 -11.44
C ARG A 135 8.63 0.01 -10.90
N GLU A 136 8.19 -0.96 -10.10
CA GLU A 136 9.06 -1.97 -9.47
C GLU A 136 8.91 -3.39 -10.07
N VAL A 137 7.98 -3.58 -11.01
CA VAL A 137 7.73 -4.90 -11.62
C VAL A 137 8.54 -5.02 -12.91
N GLY A 138 9.67 -5.73 -12.87
CA GLY A 138 10.47 -6.09 -14.05
C GLY A 138 9.80 -7.07 -15.02
N ASN A 139 8.48 -7.33 -14.85
CA ASN A 139 7.72 -8.34 -15.57
C ASN A 139 6.69 -7.69 -16.51
N SER A 140 6.48 -8.32 -17.68
CA SER A 140 5.52 -7.86 -18.70
C SER A 140 4.07 -8.18 -18.28
N ILE A 141 3.45 -7.24 -17.55
CA ILE A 141 2.00 -7.24 -17.31
C ILE A 141 1.34 -6.50 -18.47
N THR A 142 0.39 -7.15 -19.15
CA THR A 142 -0.44 -6.50 -20.17
C THR A 142 -1.80 -6.20 -19.56
N GLN A 143 -2.13 -4.92 -19.47
CA GLN A 143 -3.40 -4.43 -18.95
C GLN A 143 -4.24 -3.91 -20.11
N ILE A 144 -5.49 -4.33 -20.15
CA ILE A 144 -6.47 -3.91 -21.14
C ILE A 144 -7.62 -3.27 -20.37
N ASN A 145 -7.83 -1.98 -20.58
CA ASN A 145 -8.98 -1.27 -20.01
C ASN A 145 -10.09 -1.25 -21.06
N LEU A 146 -11.25 -1.82 -20.73
CA LEU A 146 -12.35 -1.96 -21.70
C LEU A 146 -13.03 -0.63 -22.04
N ALA A 147 -12.91 0.40 -21.18
CA ALA A 147 -13.36 1.75 -21.52
C ALA A 147 -12.59 2.38 -22.69
N SER A 148 -11.39 1.86 -23.01
CA SER A 148 -10.56 2.30 -24.14
C SER A 148 -10.75 1.45 -25.41
N VAL A 149 -11.60 0.42 -25.36
CA VAL A 149 -11.87 -0.46 -26.48
C VAL A 149 -13.05 0.12 -27.27
N ALA A 150 -12.76 0.67 -28.46
CA ALA A 150 -13.74 1.37 -29.30
C ALA A 150 -14.76 0.46 -29.99
N GLU A 151 -14.49 -0.85 -30.09
CA GLU A 151 -15.34 -1.81 -30.79
C GLU A 151 -15.82 -2.89 -29.80
N PRO A 152 -17.14 -3.06 -29.61
CA PRO A 152 -17.67 -4.10 -28.73
C PRO A 152 -17.34 -5.48 -29.30
N THR A 153 -16.41 -6.18 -28.64
CA THR A 153 -16.06 -7.55 -28.99
C THR A 153 -17.10 -8.50 -28.43
N LYS A 154 -17.57 -9.45 -29.23
CA LYS A 154 -18.58 -10.44 -28.82
C LYS A 154 -18.07 -11.50 -27.84
N SER A 155 -16.74 -11.59 -27.64
CA SER A 155 -16.15 -12.53 -26.70
C SER A 155 -14.85 -11.99 -26.12
N VAL A 156 -14.58 -12.32 -24.86
CA VAL A 156 -13.37 -11.89 -24.15
C VAL A 156 -12.12 -12.49 -24.81
N GLU A 157 -12.20 -13.72 -25.33
CA GLU A 157 -11.05 -14.41 -25.92
C GLU A 157 -10.56 -13.74 -27.21
N THR A 158 -11.48 -13.27 -28.05
CA THR A 158 -11.13 -12.52 -29.27
C THR A 158 -10.48 -11.19 -28.94
N LEU A 159 -10.97 -10.50 -27.91
CA LEU A 159 -10.38 -9.28 -27.38
C LEU A 159 -8.95 -9.51 -26.88
N LEU A 160 -8.74 -10.58 -26.11
CA LEU A 160 -7.42 -10.90 -25.57
C LEU A 160 -6.43 -11.30 -26.66
N GLN A 161 -6.86 -12.06 -27.68
CA GLN A 161 -6.00 -12.38 -28.82
C GLN A 161 -5.57 -11.12 -29.59
N ALA A 162 -6.47 -10.15 -29.75
CA ALA A 162 -6.17 -8.91 -30.48
C ALA A 162 -5.25 -7.95 -29.71
N ARG A 163 -5.25 -8.02 -28.37
CA ARG A 163 -4.57 -7.03 -27.50
C ARG A 163 -3.40 -7.58 -26.71
N VAL A 164 -3.27 -8.89 -26.56
CA VAL A 164 -2.17 -9.53 -25.82
C VAL A 164 -1.15 -10.14 -26.78
N PRO A 165 0.07 -9.57 -26.89
CA PRO A 165 1.10 -10.11 -27.75
C PRO A 165 1.54 -11.52 -27.33
N GLY A 166 1.60 -12.44 -28.30
CA GLY A 166 2.00 -13.83 -28.07
C GLY A 166 0.93 -14.69 -27.40
N MET A 167 -0.32 -14.23 -27.38
CA MET A 167 -1.48 -15.05 -27.05
C MET A 167 -2.08 -15.67 -28.31
N THR A 168 -2.36 -16.96 -28.26
CA THR A 168 -3.14 -17.65 -29.28
C THR A 168 -4.39 -18.24 -28.64
N VAL A 169 -5.50 -18.12 -29.35
CA VAL A 169 -6.78 -18.66 -28.95
C VAL A 169 -7.19 -19.65 -30.02
N ASP A 170 -7.48 -20.88 -29.59
CA ASP A 170 -7.91 -21.98 -30.44
C ASP A 170 -9.36 -22.31 -30.09
N PHE A 171 -10.28 -21.92 -30.98
CA PHE A 171 -11.71 -22.20 -30.83
C PHE A 171 -11.94 -23.65 -31.30
N GLY A 172 -12.01 -24.58 -30.34
CA GLY A 172 -12.12 -26.00 -30.65
C GLY A 172 -13.41 -26.35 -31.38
N GLY A 173 -13.31 -26.67 -32.68
CA GLY A 173 -14.33 -27.39 -33.45
C GLY A 173 -15.67 -26.67 -33.70
N ALA A 174 -16.52 -27.28 -34.53
CA ALA A 174 -17.77 -26.73 -35.05
C ALA A 174 -19.00 -26.99 -34.16
N THR A 175 -18.82 -27.32 -32.87
CA THR A 175 -19.92 -27.58 -31.94
C THR A 175 -20.21 -26.35 -31.08
N ILE A 176 -21.49 -26.00 -30.95
CA ILE A 176 -21.95 -24.86 -30.14
C ILE A 176 -21.70 -25.17 -28.67
N GLY A 177 -21.11 -24.23 -27.93
CA GLY A 177 -20.78 -24.41 -26.50
C GLY A 177 -19.42 -25.05 -26.21
N GLN A 178 -18.57 -25.22 -27.23
CA GLN A 178 -17.15 -25.53 -27.00
C GLN A 178 -16.40 -24.30 -26.51
N GLY A 179 -15.61 -24.44 -25.46
CA GLY A 179 -14.71 -23.39 -25.01
C GLY A 179 -13.50 -23.25 -25.92
N ALA A 180 -12.86 -22.08 -25.86
CA ALA A 180 -11.60 -21.84 -26.53
C ALA A 180 -10.41 -22.24 -25.65
N THR A 181 -9.43 -22.93 -26.22
CA THR A 181 -8.15 -23.18 -25.56
C THR A 181 -7.24 -21.97 -25.75
N ILE A 182 -6.78 -21.37 -24.66
CA ILE A 182 -5.94 -20.17 -24.67
C ILE A 182 -4.51 -20.58 -24.35
N ARG A 183 -3.54 -20.09 -25.12
CA ARG A 183 -2.11 -20.31 -24.88
C ARG A 183 -1.37 -18.99 -24.90
N VAL A 184 -0.50 -18.77 -23.92
CA VAL A 184 0.33 -17.57 -23.81
C VAL A 184 1.79 -18.00 -23.94
N ARG A 185 2.44 -17.62 -25.06
CA ARG A 185 3.80 -18.04 -25.43
C ARG A 185 3.98 -19.53 -25.74
N GLY A 186 2.97 -20.17 -26.35
CA GLY A 186 3.09 -21.55 -26.85
C GLY A 186 3.08 -22.61 -25.74
N ASN A 187 3.56 -23.82 -26.05
CA ASN A 187 3.54 -24.95 -25.12
C ASN A 187 4.68 -24.83 -24.09
N VAL A 188 4.33 -24.50 -22.85
CA VAL A 188 5.26 -24.33 -21.71
C VAL A 188 5.55 -25.61 -20.92
N SER A 189 4.85 -26.71 -21.23
CA SER A 189 4.88 -28.00 -20.52
C SER A 189 4.58 -29.13 -21.48
N LEU A 190 5.25 -30.27 -21.28
CA LEU A 190 5.15 -31.49 -22.09
C LEU A 190 4.12 -32.49 -21.54
N SER A 191 3.73 -32.34 -20.27
CA SER A 191 2.90 -33.31 -19.54
C SER A 191 1.73 -32.69 -18.75
N GLN A 192 1.66 -31.37 -18.63
CA GLN A 192 0.62 -30.64 -17.90
C GLN A 192 -0.10 -29.65 -18.82
N SER A 193 -1.34 -29.25 -18.49
CA SER A 193 -2.12 -28.28 -19.26
C SER A 193 -1.34 -26.97 -19.43
N ASN A 194 -1.35 -26.44 -20.65
CA ASN A 194 -0.68 -25.18 -21.02
C ASN A 194 -1.63 -23.99 -21.03
N GLN A 195 -2.83 -24.14 -20.45
CA GLN A 195 -3.80 -23.05 -20.36
C GLN A 195 -3.45 -22.14 -19.18
N PRO A 196 -3.49 -20.81 -19.34
CA PRO A 196 -3.29 -19.89 -18.24
C PRO A 196 -4.42 -20.02 -17.21
N LEU A 197 -4.10 -19.73 -15.94
CA LEU A 197 -5.12 -19.69 -14.89
C LEU A 197 -5.98 -18.44 -15.07
N VAL A 198 -7.30 -18.59 -14.93
CA VAL A 198 -8.25 -17.49 -14.99
C VAL A 198 -8.73 -17.15 -13.59
N TYR A 199 -8.66 -15.86 -13.25
CA TYR A 199 -9.23 -15.29 -12.02
C TYR A 199 -10.26 -14.25 -12.41
N VAL A 200 -11.41 -14.26 -11.73
CA VAL A 200 -12.44 -13.22 -11.82
C VAL A 200 -12.58 -12.63 -10.44
N ASP A 201 -12.31 -11.33 -10.29
CA ASP A 201 -12.35 -10.60 -9.03
C ASP A 201 -11.58 -11.29 -7.88
N GLY A 202 -10.45 -11.92 -8.23
CA GLY A 202 -9.61 -12.66 -7.28
C GLY A 202 -10.03 -14.11 -7.00
N VAL A 203 -11.13 -14.59 -7.59
CA VAL A 203 -11.59 -15.99 -7.48
C VAL A 203 -11.14 -16.80 -8.68
N ARG A 204 -10.39 -17.90 -8.44
CA ARG A 204 -9.92 -18.81 -9.49
C ARG A 204 -11.09 -19.52 -10.15
N GLN A 205 -11.24 -19.34 -11.45
CA GLN A 205 -12.18 -20.10 -12.26
C GLN A 205 -11.52 -21.41 -12.68
N SER A 206 -12.14 -22.52 -12.33
CA SER A 206 -11.62 -23.85 -12.65
C SER A 206 -12.28 -24.38 -13.92
N VAL A 207 -11.49 -24.59 -14.96
CA VAL A 207 -11.90 -25.30 -16.20
C VAL A 207 -12.37 -26.73 -15.91
N ASN A 208 -11.96 -27.31 -14.78
CA ASN A 208 -12.35 -28.67 -14.38
C ASN A 208 -13.77 -28.77 -13.81
N ASN A 209 -14.44 -27.63 -13.54
CA ASN A 209 -15.80 -27.60 -13.01
C ASN A 209 -16.86 -27.52 -14.12
N TYR A 210 -16.45 -27.40 -15.38
CA TYR A 210 -17.38 -27.38 -16.50
C TYR A 210 -17.77 -28.81 -16.90
N PRO A 211 -19.07 -29.07 -17.13
CA PRO A 211 -19.52 -30.38 -17.58
C PRO A 211 -18.88 -30.71 -18.92
N ARG A 212 -18.04 -31.75 -18.95
CA ARG A 212 -17.51 -32.29 -20.19
C ARG A 212 -18.69 -32.82 -21.00
N ASN A 213 -18.95 -32.24 -22.18
CA ASN A 213 -19.92 -32.77 -23.15
C ASN A 213 -19.37 -34.06 -23.78
N VAL A 214 -19.26 -35.12 -22.97
CA VAL A 214 -19.02 -36.47 -23.44
C VAL A 214 -20.36 -37.19 -23.53
N SER A 215 -20.73 -37.67 -24.72
CA SER A 215 -21.88 -38.57 -24.85
C SER A 215 -21.69 -39.75 -23.91
N GLN A 216 -22.72 -40.05 -23.11
CA GLN A 216 -22.78 -41.18 -22.20
C GLN A 216 -22.53 -42.50 -22.97
N GLY A 217 -21.26 -42.95 -23.03
CA GLY A 217 -20.82 -44.12 -23.80
C GLY A 217 -19.60 -43.91 -24.72
N GLY A 218 -19.12 -42.68 -24.90
CA GLY A 218 -17.91 -42.40 -25.69
C GLY A 218 -16.62 -42.66 -24.91
N SER A 219 -15.73 -43.47 -25.49
CA SER A 219 -14.37 -43.70 -24.95
C SER A 219 -13.61 -42.38 -24.74
N THR A 220 -13.08 -42.17 -23.54
CA THR A 220 -12.28 -41.01 -23.11
C THR A 220 -10.98 -40.78 -23.89
N PHE A 221 -10.69 -41.63 -24.89
CA PHE A 221 -9.46 -41.59 -25.68
C PHE A 221 -9.55 -40.67 -26.91
N ASN A 222 -10.75 -40.27 -27.35
CA ASN A 222 -10.96 -39.44 -28.53
C ASN A 222 -12.15 -38.45 -28.40
N ALA A 223 -12.65 -38.22 -27.19
CA ALA A 223 -13.54 -37.08 -27.01
C ALA A 223 -12.66 -35.84 -27.02
N ALA A 224 -12.83 -34.99 -28.04
CA ALA A 224 -12.38 -33.59 -28.01
C ALA A 224 -12.64 -33.08 -26.60
N GLN A 225 -11.58 -32.85 -25.83
CA GLN A 225 -11.69 -32.38 -24.46
C GLN A 225 -12.36 -31.02 -24.58
N VAL A 226 -13.68 -31.01 -24.39
CA VAL A 226 -14.51 -29.82 -24.37
C VAL A 226 -14.14 -29.09 -23.09
N GLU A 227 -12.95 -28.49 -23.08
CA GLU A 227 -12.55 -27.57 -22.03
C GLU A 227 -13.34 -26.30 -22.31
N ALA A 228 -14.51 -26.19 -21.68
CA ALA A 228 -15.22 -24.93 -21.63
C ALA A 228 -14.29 -23.88 -21.03
N SER A 229 -14.19 -22.75 -21.71
CA SER A 229 -13.41 -21.60 -21.27
C SER A 229 -14.27 -20.85 -20.28
N PRO A 230 -13.80 -20.60 -19.03
CA PRO A 230 -14.52 -19.73 -18.11
C PRO A 230 -14.70 -18.32 -18.65
N LEU A 231 -13.97 -17.94 -19.70
CA LEU A 231 -14.11 -16.66 -20.39
C LEU A 231 -15.33 -16.58 -21.30
N ALA A 232 -15.88 -17.73 -21.72
CA ALA A 232 -17.04 -17.78 -22.60
C ALA A 232 -18.35 -17.44 -21.85
N ASP A 233 -18.34 -17.61 -20.52
CA ASP A 233 -19.49 -17.29 -19.65
C ASP A 233 -19.47 -15.86 -19.14
N ILE A 234 -18.41 -15.10 -19.44
CA ILE A 234 -18.25 -13.72 -18.96
C ILE A 234 -18.61 -12.78 -20.10
N ASP A 235 -19.60 -11.92 -19.86
CA ASP A 235 -19.93 -10.85 -20.79
C ASP A 235 -18.80 -9.81 -20.81
N PRO A 236 -18.21 -9.47 -21.97
CA PRO A 236 -17.25 -8.39 -22.11
C PRO A 236 -17.78 -7.05 -21.56
N ASP A 237 -19.08 -6.78 -21.63
CA ASP A 237 -19.67 -5.55 -21.12
C ASP A 237 -19.65 -5.45 -19.59
N ASP A 238 -19.53 -6.57 -18.88
CA ASP A 238 -19.42 -6.58 -17.42
C ASP A 238 -17.97 -6.42 -16.94
N ILE A 239 -16.99 -6.38 -17.84
CA ILE A 239 -15.57 -6.29 -17.49
C ILE A 239 -15.12 -4.83 -17.47
N GLU A 240 -14.45 -4.41 -16.38
CA GLU A 240 -13.78 -3.11 -16.27
C GLU A 240 -12.38 -3.16 -16.91
N ARG A 241 -11.57 -4.14 -16.47
CA ARG A 241 -10.22 -4.34 -16.99
C ARG A 241 -9.80 -5.80 -16.95
N VAL A 242 -8.89 -6.17 -17.84
CA VAL A 242 -8.20 -7.47 -17.84
C VAL A 242 -6.71 -7.26 -17.70
N GLU A 243 -6.10 -8.05 -16.82
CA GLU A 243 -4.66 -8.07 -16.60
C GLU A 243 -4.10 -9.45 -16.90
N VAL A 244 -3.12 -9.50 -17.81
CA VAL A 244 -2.47 -10.74 -18.20
C VAL A 244 -1.02 -10.71 -17.74
N ILE A 245 -0.68 -11.66 -16.87
CA ILE A 245 0.67 -11.90 -16.36
C ILE A 245 1.24 -13.09 -17.12
N LYS A 246 2.36 -12.89 -17.82
CA LYS A 246 2.93 -13.91 -18.70
C LYS A 246 3.93 -14.81 -17.97
N GLY A 247 3.79 -16.12 -18.14
CA GLY A 247 4.84 -17.11 -17.90
C GLY A 247 5.42 -17.13 -16.49
N ALA A 248 6.75 -17.17 -16.38
CA ALA A 248 7.50 -17.30 -15.11
C ALA A 248 7.17 -16.23 -14.06
N ALA A 249 6.75 -15.03 -14.49
CA ALA A 249 6.31 -13.96 -13.59
C ALA A 249 5.01 -14.29 -12.85
N ALA A 250 4.12 -15.07 -13.48
CA ALA A 250 2.90 -15.53 -12.85
C ALA A 250 3.20 -16.67 -11.86
N ALA A 251 4.16 -17.55 -12.17
CA ALA A 251 4.55 -18.64 -11.29
C ALA A 251 5.09 -18.17 -9.93
N THR A 252 5.79 -17.03 -9.88
CA THR A 252 6.28 -16.46 -8.61
C THR A 252 5.17 -15.90 -7.73
N LEU A 253 4.04 -15.51 -8.32
CA LEU A 253 2.93 -14.87 -7.60
C LEU A 253 1.79 -15.85 -7.28
N TYR A 254 1.53 -16.83 -8.15
CA TYR A 254 0.39 -17.74 -8.08
C TYR A 254 0.78 -19.22 -8.00
N GLY A 255 2.07 -19.55 -7.92
CA GLY A 255 2.57 -20.92 -7.78
C GLY A 255 2.85 -21.64 -9.09
N THR A 256 3.27 -22.90 -9.02
CA THR A 256 3.77 -23.68 -10.17
C THR A 256 2.74 -23.88 -11.29
N GLU A 257 1.45 -23.96 -10.96
CA GLU A 257 0.36 -24.07 -11.94
C GLU A 257 0.24 -22.82 -12.83
N ALA A 258 0.72 -21.66 -12.36
CA ALA A 258 0.69 -20.42 -13.10
C ALA A 258 1.87 -20.27 -14.09
N ALA A 259 2.67 -21.31 -14.31
CA ALA A 259 3.79 -21.27 -15.27
C ALA A 259 3.35 -20.96 -16.71
N ALA A 260 2.11 -21.28 -17.09
CA ALA A 260 1.50 -20.92 -18.36
C ALA A 260 0.98 -19.48 -18.43
N GLY A 261 0.99 -18.76 -17.31
CA GLY A 261 0.45 -17.40 -17.18
C GLY A 261 -0.84 -17.34 -16.38
N VAL A 262 -1.25 -16.11 -16.06
CA VAL A 262 -2.47 -15.80 -15.31
C VAL A 262 -3.23 -14.68 -16.04
N ILE A 263 -4.53 -14.86 -16.19
CA ILE A 263 -5.48 -13.87 -16.68
C ILE A 263 -6.35 -13.46 -15.50
N GLN A 264 -6.28 -12.20 -15.09
CA GLN A 264 -7.13 -11.60 -14.06
C GLN A 264 -8.17 -10.70 -14.71
N ILE A 265 -9.43 -10.94 -14.40
CA ILE A 265 -10.57 -10.17 -14.86
C ILE A 265 -11.12 -9.41 -13.68
N PHE A 266 -11.31 -8.11 -13.87
CA PHE A 266 -11.94 -7.23 -12.92
C PHE A 266 -13.28 -6.80 -13.50
N THR A 267 -14.37 -7.12 -12.82
CA THR A 267 -15.72 -6.77 -13.25
C THR A 267 -16.07 -5.33 -12.86
N LYS A 268 -17.03 -4.73 -13.58
CA LYS A 268 -17.56 -3.42 -13.25
C LYS A 268 -18.38 -3.53 -11.97
N HIS A 269 -18.02 -2.75 -10.96
CA HIS A 269 -18.83 -2.62 -9.75
C HIS A 269 -19.75 -1.40 -9.84
N GLY A 270 -20.98 -1.54 -9.34
CA GLY A 270 -21.90 -0.43 -9.23
C GLY A 270 -21.31 0.66 -8.35
N THR A 271 -21.24 1.89 -8.86
CA THR A 271 -20.89 3.05 -8.05
C THR A 271 -22.07 3.40 -7.18
N ALA A 272 -21.86 3.51 -5.87
CA ALA A 272 -22.90 3.99 -4.96
C ALA A 272 -23.31 5.42 -5.39
N GLY A 273 -24.56 5.57 -5.82
CA GLY A 273 -25.11 6.88 -6.17
C GLY A 273 -25.05 7.81 -4.94
N LYS A 274 -24.64 9.06 -5.15
CA LYS A 274 -24.77 10.09 -4.11
C LYS A 274 -26.26 10.21 -3.77
N THR A 275 -26.63 9.79 -2.56
CA THR A 275 -27.95 10.14 -2.01
C THR A 275 -28.01 11.66 -1.89
N ALA A 276 -28.99 12.24 -2.57
CA ALA A 276 -29.26 13.68 -2.58
C ALA A 276 -29.73 14.18 -1.21
#